data_AF-A0A3R6FQL7-F1
#
_entry.id   AF-A0A3R6FQL7-F1
#
_cell.length_a   1.000
_cell.length_b   1.000
_cell.length_c   1.000
_cell.angle_alpha   90.00
_cell.angle_beta   90.00
_cell.angle_gamma   90.00
#
_symmetry.space_group_name_H-M   'P 1'
#
loop_
_entity.id
_entity.type
_entity.pdbx_description
1 polymer ?
#
loop_
_entity_poly.entity_id
_entity_poly.type
_entity_poly.pdbx_seq_one_letter_code
_entity_poly.pdbx_strand_id
1 'polypeptide(L)'
;MDNSRIHILLDKYWRCITTVEEERELRCFFSTQLIPPEFRPYQTWFQTSEAEELLPLSHEFDQKIMERIALEHRAKRRRWLFRLFMGLLISILVLFILFLTASFLSENMYL
;
A
#
# COMPACT_ATOMS: atom_id res chain seq x y z
N MET A 1 10.68 36.05 7.18
CA MET A 1 11.36 34.76 7.46
C MET A 1 12.86 34.96 7.34
N ASP A 2 13.66 34.28 8.14
CA ASP A 2 15.13 34.41 8.09
C ASP A 2 15.69 33.56 6.94
N ASN A 3 16.58 34.12 6.11
CA ASN A 3 17.21 33.42 4.99
C ASN A 3 17.94 32.15 5.44
N SER A 4 18.47 32.16 6.67
CA SER A 4 19.15 31.01 7.28
C SER A 4 18.23 29.78 7.42
N ARG A 5 16.94 29.99 7.72
CA ARG A 5 15.95 28.91 7.83
C ARG A 5 15.65 28.27 6.48
N ILE A 6 15.58 29.07 5.41
CA ILE A 6 15.34 28.60 4.05
C ILE A 6 16.49 27.70 3.56
N HIS A 7 17.74 28.04 3.88
CA HIS A 7 18.88 27.17 3.55
C HIS A 7 18.76 25.79 4.21
N ILE A 8 18.39 25.74 5.49
CA ILE A 8 18.20 24.48 6.22
C ILE A 8 17.06 23.67 5.60
N LEU A 9 15.96 24.34 5.25
CA LEU A 9 14.81 23.69 4.62
C LEU A 9 15.13 23.15 3.22
N LEU A 10 15.90 23.89 2.42
CA LEU A 10 16.35 23.41 1.11
C LEU A 10 17.28 22.20 1.22
N ASP A 11 18.22 22.19 2.17
CA ASP A 11 19.07 21.00 2.42
C ASP A 11 18.21 19.78 2.80
N LYS A 12 17.27 19.97 3.72
CA LYS A 12 16.30 18.93 4.09
C LYS A 12 15.48 18.45 2.90
N TYR A 13 15.03 19.38 2.04
CA TYR A 13 14.19 19.07 0.89
C TYR A 13 14.97 18.25 -0.15
N TRP A 14 16.23 18.60 -0.42
CA TRP A 14 17.12 17.80 -1.29
C TRP A 14 17.47 16.43 -0.72
N ARG A 15 17.37 16.28 0.59
CA ARG A 15 17.54 14.99 1.29
C ARG A 15 16.24 14.20 1.43
N CYS A 16 15.11 14.72 0.94
CA CYS A 16 13.78 14.12 1.05
C CYS A 16 13.36 13.82 2.51
N ILE A 17 13.73 14.68 3.46
CA ILE A 17 13.39 14.54 4.89
C ILE A 17 12.46 15.66 5.41
N THR A 18 11.92 16.48 4.52
CA THR A 18 10.95 17.53 4.85
C THR A 18 9.59 16.95 5.22
N THR A 19 8.90 17.60 6.15
CA THR A 19 7.47 17.34 6.37
C THR A 19 6.61 18.17 5.42
N VAL A 20 5.32 17.85 5.32
CA VAL A 20 4.37 18.61 4.48
C VAL A 20 4.26 20.07 4.92
N GLU A 21 4.35 20.33 6.22
CA GLU A 21 4.35 21.69 6.79
C GLU A 21 5.62 22.46 6.42
N GLU A 22 6.78 21.81 6.47
CA GLU A 22 8.06 22.40 6.06
C GLU A 22 8.09 22.72 4.55
N GLU A 23 7.49 21.87 3.71
CA GLU A 23 7.33 22.16 2.28
C GLU A 23 6.34 23.29 2.01
N ARG A 24 5.26 23.39 2.80
CA ARG A 24 4.33 24.55 2.74
C ARG A 24 5.05 25.84 3.12
N GLU A 25 5.93 25.81 4.12
CA GLU A 25 6.77 26.95 4.50
C GLU A 25 7.68 27.38 3.34
N LEU A 26 8.34 26.44 2.66
CA LEU A 26 9.13 26.71 1.45
C LEU A 26 8.27 27.34 0.33
N ARG A 27 7.11 26.76 0.02
CA ARG A 27 6.22 27.29 -1.03
C ARG A 27 5.73 28.70 -0.72
N CYS A 28 5.35 28.98 0.53
CA CYS A 28 4.93 30.31 0.98
C CYS A 28 6.05 31.37 0.84
N PHE A 29 7.30 30.97 1.10
CA PHE A 29 8.46 31.84 0.87
C PHE A 29 8.64 32.16 -0.62
N PHE A 30 8.58 31.14 -1.48
CA PHE A 30 8.81 31.30 -2.93
C PHE A 30 7.62 31.89 -3.71
N SER A 31 6.42 31.91 -3.11
CA SER A 31 5.25 32.63 -3.64
C SER A 31 5.30 34.14 -3.35
N THR A 32 6.16 34.58 -2.43
CA THR A 32 6.34 36.00 -2.11
C THR A 32 7.11 36.72 -3.23
N GLN A 33 6.78 37.99 -3.48
CA GLN A 33 7.34 38.77 -4.61
C GLN A 33 8.77 39.29 -4.37
N LEU A 34 9.28 39.21 -3.15
CA LEU A 34 10.55 39.79 -2.69
C LEU A 34 11.54 38.69 -2.27
N ILE A 35 12.09 37.98 -3.27
CA ILE A 35 13.02 36.87 -3.05
C ILE A 35 14.47 37.34 -3.26
N PRO A 36 15.38 37.07 -2.30
CA PRO A 36 16.80 37.34 -2.43
C PRO A 36 17.40 36.71 -3.71
N PRO A 37 18.41 37.34 -4.33
CA PRO A 37 18.98 36.88 -5.60
C PRO A 37 19.54 35.45 -5.54
N GLU A 38 20.00 35.00 -4.38
CA GLU A 38 20.52 33.65 -4.14
C GLU A 38 19.45 32.55 -4.28
N PHE A 39 18.18 32.86 -4.01
CA PHE A 39 17.09 31.89 -4.02
C PHE A 39 16.26 31.92 -5.31
N ARG A 40 16.44 32.94 -6.16
CA ARG A 40 15.72 33.05 -7.45
C ARG A 40 15.81 31.79 -8.32
N PRO A 41 16.95 31.08 -8.44
CA PRO A 41 17.02 29.87 -9.26
C PRO A 41 16.07 28.74 -8.79
N TYR A 42 15.76 28.70 -7.50
CA TYR A 42 14.89 27.67 -6.91
C TYR A 42 13.41 28.03 -7.00
N GLN A 43 13.07 29.27 -7.34
CA GLN A 43 11.70 29.76 -7.30
C GLN A 43 10.75 28.92 -8.16
N THR A 44 11.17 28.55 -9.38
CA THR A 44 10.37 27.73 -10.30
C THR A 44 9.99 26.36 -9.73
N TRP A 45 10.75 25.83 -8.77
CA TRP A 45 10.51 24.52 -8.17
C TRP A 45 9.34 24.52 -7.18
N PHE A 46 9.02 25.70 -6.63
CA PHE A 46 8.04 25.86 -5.56
C PHE A 46 6.81 26.68 -5.99
N GLN A 47 6.73 27.09 -7.26
CA GLN A 47 5.63 27.89 -7.82
C GLN A 47 4.36 27.07 -8.17
N THR A 48 4.31 25.78 -7.85
CA THR A 48 3.19 24.91 -8.22
C THR A 48 1.96 25.16 -7.32
N SER A 49 0.86 25.61 -7.93
CA SER A 49 -0.44 25.85 -7.27
C SER A 49 -1.16 24.58 -6.80
N GLU A 50 -0.87 23.42 -7.42
CA GLU A 50 -1.63 22.18 -7.20
C GLU A 50 -1.48 21.58 -5.79
N ALA A 51 -0.40 21.89 -5.07
CA ALA A 51 -0.15 21.28 -3.77
C ALA A 51 -0.90 21.97 -2.60
N GLU A 52 -1.42 23.19 -2.82
CA GLU A 52 -2.24 23.90 -1.82
C GLU A 52 -3.68 23.36 -1.75
N GLU A 53 -4.19 22.79 -2.84
CA GLU A 53 -5.56 22.25 -2.91
C GLU A 53 -5.69 20.80 -2.41
N LEU A 54 -4.59 20.15 -2.05
CA LEU A 54 -4.64 18.83 -1.45
C LEU A 54 -5.27 18.95 -0.06
N LEU A 55 -6.59 18.74 -0.04
CA LEU A 55 -7.40 18.63 1.16
C LEU A 55 -6.66 17.68 2.12
N PRO A 56 -6.56 18.04 3.42
CA PRO A 56 -5.97 17.17 4.40
C PRO A 56 -6.68 15.82 4.31
N LEU A 57 -5.88 14.76 4.30
CA LEU A 57 -6.36 13.39 4.22
C LEU A 57 -7.41 13.19 5.31
N SER A 58 -8.62 12.77 4.94
CA SER A 58 -9.69 12.66 5.91
C SER A 58 -9.34 11.62 6.96
N HIS A 59 -9.77 11.82 8.21
CA HIS A 59 -9.50 10.88 9.30
C HIS A 59 -10.02 9.45 9.00
N GLU A 60 -11.01 9.33 8.11
CA GLU A 60 -11.55 8.04 7.67
C GLU A 60 -10.74 7.35 6.56
N PHE A 61 -9.84 8.08 5.89
CA PHE A 61 -9.07 7.54 4.77
C PHE A 61 -8.21 6.37 5.22
N ASP A 62 -7.44 6.56 6.29
CA ASP A 62 -6.57 5.53 6.84
C ASP A 62 -7.37 4.29 7.22
N GLN A 63 -8.52 4.48 7.87
CA GLN A 63 -9.42 3.38 8.23
C GLN A 63 -9.90 2.62 6.99
N LYS A 64 -10.39 3.33 5.96
CA LYS A 64 -10.87 2.72 4.70
C LYS A 64 -9.77 1.96 3.97
N ILE A 65 -8.54 2.48 3.95
CA ILE A 65 -7.40 1.80 3.34
C ILE A 65 -7.04 0.54 4.12
N MET A 66 -6.96 0.62 5.45
CA MET A 66 -6.64 -0.53 6.31
C MET A 66 -7.71 -1.62 6.22
N GLU A 67 -9.00 -1.23 6.15
CA GLU A 67 -10.10 -2.17 5.91
C GLU A 67 -9.96 -2.88 4.55
N ARG A 68 -9.67 -2.14 3.47
CA ARG A 68 -9.46 -2.74 2.14
C ARG A 68 -8.31 -3.75 2.13
N ILE A 69 -7.17 -3.37 2.72
CA ILE A 69 -6.00 -4.26 2.86
C ILE A 69 -6.38 -5.52 3.65
N ALA A 70 -7.09 -5.36 4.78
CA ALA A 70 -7.52 -6.47 5.61
C ALA A 70 -8.50 -7.41 4.88
N LEU A 71 -9.42 -6.87 4.08
CA LEU A 71 -10.37 -7.65 3.28
C LEU A 71 -9.65 -8.51 2.25
N GLU A 72 -8.66 -7.97 1.54
CA GLU A 72 -7.85 -8.72 0.58
C GLU A 72 -7.08 -9.87 1.23
N HIS A 73 -6.46 -9.61 2.39
CA HIS A 73 -5.78 -10.66 3.16
C HIS A 73 -6.74 -11.75 3.64
N ARG A 74 -7.93 -11.39 4.11
CA ARG A 74 -8.98 -12.35 4.52
C ARG A 74 -9.45 -13.20 3.35
N ALA A 75 -9.67 -12.60 2.18
CA ALA A 75 -10.07 -13.32 0.97
C ALA A 75 -8.97 -14.28 0.48
N LYS A 76 -7.70 -13.87 0.53
CA LYS A 76 -6.55 -14.75 0.20
C LYS A 76 -6.45 -15.92 1.17
N ARG A 77 -6.60 -15.68 2.49
CA ARG A 77 -6.61 -16.74 3.51
C ARG A 77 -7.74 -17.73 3.29
N ARG A 78 -8.97 -17.24 3.05
CA ARG A 78 -10.13 -18.09 2.77
C ARG A 78 -9.91 -18.98 1.54
N ARG A 79 -9.41 -18.41 0.44
CA ARG A 79 -9.06 -19.19 -0.77
C ARG A 79 -7.99 -20.26 -0.50
N TRP A 80 -7.01 -19.96 0.35
CA TRP A 80 -6.00 -20.94 0.73
C TRP A 80 -6.59 -22.09 1.57
N LEU A 81 -7.41 -21.78 2.57
CA LEU A 81 -8.11 -22.79 3.38
C LEU A 81 -9.03 -23.68 2.53
N PHE A 82 -9.79 -23.09 1.59
CA PHE A 82 -10.63 -23.88 0.68
C PHE A 82 -9.81 -24.82 -0.21
N ARG A 83 -8.64 -24.40 -0.69
CA ARG A 83 -7.75 -25.28 -1.47
C ARG A 83 -7.25 -26.46 -0.65
N LEU A 84 -6.90 -26.25 0.62
CA LEU A 84 -6.52 -27.34 1.53
C LEU A 84 -7.68 -28.30 1.78
N PHE A 85 -8.87 -27.77 2.10
CA PHE A 85 -10.06 -28.59 2.36
C PHE A 85 -10.46 -29.41 1.14
N MET A 86 -10.47 -28.79 -0.05
CA MET A 86 -10.73 -29.50 -1.30
C MET A 86 -9.69 -30.59 -1.57
N GLY A 87 -8.41 -30.33 -1.29
CA GLY A 87 -7.35 -31.34 -1.39
C GLY A 87 -7.62 -32.55 -0.49
N LEU A 88 -8.05 -32.34 0.75
CA LEU A 88 -8.41 -33.42 1.67
C LEU A 88 -9.67 -34.18 1.23
N LEU A 89 -10.68 -33.47 0.71
CA LEU A 89 -11.90 -34.11 0.23
C LEU A 89 -11.61 -34.99 -1.00
N ILE A 90 -10.76 -34.52 -1.92
CA ILE A 90 -10.30 -35.29 -3.07
C ILE A 90 -9.51 -36.52 -2.62
N SER A 91 -8.59 -36.38 -1.65
CA SER A 91 -7.81 -37.53 -1.18
C SER A 91 -8.69 -38.60 -0.52
N ILE A 92 -9.68 -38.21 0.28
CA ILE A 92 -10.66 -39.14 0.87
C ILE A 92 -11.47 -39.84 -0.22
N LEU A 93 -11.95 -39.11 -1.23
CA LEU A 93 -12.71 -39.67 -2.33
C LEU A 93 -11.89 -40.72 -3.11
N VAL A 94 -10.62 -40.43 -3.39
CA VAL A 94 -9.72 -41.37 -4.07
C VAL A 94 -9.50 -42.63 -3.23
N LEU A 95 -9.26 -42.49 -1.93
CA LEU A 95 -9.12 -43.64 -1.02
C LEU A 95 -10.39 -44.49 -0.96
N PHE A 96 -11.56 -43.85 -0.96
CA PHE A 96 -12.84 -44.54 -0.97
C PHE A 96 -13.05 -45.34 -2.27
N ILE A 97 -12.72 -44.76 -3.42
CA ILE A 97 -12.78 -45.46 -4.72
C ILE A 97 -11.79 -46.63 -4.76
N LEU A 98 -10.56 -46.44 -4.27
CA LEU A 98 -9.57 -47.52 -4.16
C LEU A 98 -10.06 -48.65 -3.25
N PHE A 99 -10.71 -48.31 -2.13
CA PHE A 99 -11.31 -49.30 -1.23
C PHE A 99 -12.44 -50.08 -1.90
N LEU A 100 -13.37 -49.39 -2.58
CA LEU A 100 -14.46 -50.03 -3.31
C LEU A 100 -13.96 -50.96 -4.42
N THR A 101 -12.97 -50.51 -5.20
CA THR A 101 -12.39 -51.33 -6.28
C THR A 101 -11.65 -52.55 -5.75
N ALA A 102 -10.92 -52.42 -4.64
CA ALA A 102 -10.27 -53.56 -3.97
C ALA A 102 -11.30 -54.57 -3.44
N SER A 103 -12.38 -54.08 -2.82
CA SER A 103 -13.48 -54.92 -2.33
C SER A 103 -14.13 -55.72 -3.48
N PHE A 104 -14.45 -55.05 -4.59
CA PHE A 104 -15.06 -55.67 -5.76
C PHE A 104 -14.16 -56.74 -6.41
N LEU A 105 -12.85 -56.47 -6.53
CA LEU A 105 -11.89 -57.44 -7.04
C LEU A 105 -11.75 -58.65 -6.13
N SER A 106 -11.80 -58.46 -4.81
CA SER A 106 -11.75 -59.57 -3.86
C SER A 106 -12.95 -60.49 -4.04
N GLU A 107 -14.17 -59.96 -4.12
CA GLU A 107 -15.39 -60.77 -4.33
C GLU A 107 -15.37 -61.55 -5.65
N ASN A 108 -14.86 -60.95 -6.74
CA ASN A 108 -14.76 -61.60 -8.04
C ASN A 108 -13.64 -62.67 -8.14
N MET A 109 -12.66 -62.69 -7.24
CA MET A 109 -11.54 -63.66 -7.28
C MET A 109 -11.80 -64.90 -6.40
N TYR A 110 -12.83 -64.88 -5.55
CA TYR A 110 -13.27 -66.02 -4.73
C TYR A 110 -14.46 -66.79 -5.33
N LEU A 111 -14.81 -66.51 -6.60
CA LEU A 111 -15.78 -67.22 -7.45
C LEU A 111 -15.04 -67.97 -8.57
#